data_AF-A0A7Y4WMF1-F1
#
_entry.id   AF-A0A7Y4WMF1-F1
#
_cell.length_a   1.000
_cell.length_b   1.000
_cell.length_c   1.000
_cell.angle_alpha   90.00
_cell.angle_beta   90.00
_cell.angle_gamma   90.00
#
_symmetry.space_group_name_H-M   'P 1'
#
loop_
_entity.id
_entity.type
_entity.pdbx_description
1 polymer ?
#
loop_
_entity_poly.entity_id
_entity_poly.type
_entity_poly.pdbx_seq_one_letter_code
_entity_poly.pdbx_strand_id
1 'polypeptide(L)'
;IAALLLLAGYSINDTVVVFDRIRENRRKFRQMPLGELINVSTNQTLSRTFLTSFTTALSVVPLILFGGEALFGFGVTILWGIVVGTYSSIFVASCLLLYMPTIKSGQVRQQTSGAQV
;
A
#
# COMPACT_ATOMS: atom_id res chain seq x y z
N ILE A 1 9.50 -25.15 -3.36
CA ILE A 1 8.05 -24.94 -3.59
C ILE A 1 7.40 -24.16 -2.44
N ALA A 2 7.56 -24.57 -1.17
CA ALA A 2 6.97 -23.87 -0.02
C ALA A 2 7.27 -22.35 0.04
N ALA A 3 8.50 -21.92 -0.23
CA ALA A 3 8.87 -20.50 -0.26
C ALA A 3 8.08 -19.70 -1.30
N LEU A 4 7.86 -20.28 -2.48
CA LEU A 4 7.13 -19.64 -3.58
C LEU A 4 5.64 -19.51 -3.27
N LEU A 5 5.05 -20.54 -2.63
CA LEU A 5 3.66 -20.49 -2.18
C LEU A 5 3.45 -19.45 -1.09
N LEU A 6 4.37 -19.38 -0.12
CA LEU A 6 4.35 -18.37 0.94
C LEU A 6 4.46 -16.96 0.36
N LEU A 7 5.37 -16.77 -0.60
CA LEU A 7 5.55 -15.49 -1.27
C LEU A 7 4.31 -15.09 -2.08
N ALA A 8 3.74 -16.01 -2.85
CA ALA A 8 2.52 -15.75 -3.61
C ALA A 8 1.37 -15.31 -2.68
N GLY A 9 1.18 -16.01 -1.55
CA GLY A 9 0.18 -15.63 -0.55
C GLY A 9 0.44 -14.25 0.06
N TYR A 10 1.69 -13.94 0.38
CA TYR A 10 2.09 -12.63 0.92
C TYR A 10 1.81 -11.49 -0.06
N SER A 11 2.23 -11.64 -1.33
CA SER A 11 2.06 -10.62 -2.37
C SER A 11 0.59 -10.39 -2.73
N ILE A 12 -0.22 -11.46 -2.80
CA ILE A 12 -1.67 -11.36 -3.08
C ILE A 12 -2.37 -10.65 -1.92
N ASN A 13 -2.04 -10.99 -0.66
CA ASN A 13 -2.62 -10.35 0.51
C ASN A 13 -2.38 -8.83 0.49
N ASP A 14 -1.16 -8.41 0.19
CA ASP A 14 -0.79 -7.00 0.16
C ASP A 14 -1.54 -6.24 -0.96
N THR A 15 -1.68 -6.88 -2.12
CA THR A 15 -2.42 -6.35 -3.27
C THR A 15 -3.92 -6.19 -2.99
N VAL A 16 -4.56 -7.21 -2.38
CA VAL A 16 -6.01 -7.20 -2.10
C VAL A 16 -6.37 -6.12 -1.08
N VAL A 17 -5.57 -5.93 -0.03
CA VAL A 17 -5.81 -4.90 1.00
C VAL A 17 -5.75 -3.49 0.41
N VAL A 18 -4.78 -3.24 -0.49
CA VAL A 18 -4.68 -1.96 -1.23
C VAL A 18 -5.92 -1.72 -2.09
N PHE A 19 -6.31 -2.70 -2.91
CA PHE A 19 -7.47 -2.57 -3.78
C PHE A 19 -8.79 -2.44 -3.01
N ASP A 20 -8.96 -3.18 -1.92
CA ASP A 20 -10.17 -3.09 -1.10
C ASP A 20 -10.29 -1.71 -0.46
N ARG A 21 -9.19 -1.16 0.05
CA ARG A 21 -9.22 0.18 0.66
C ARG A 21 -9.54 1.28 -0.33
N ILE A 22 -9.02 1.19 -1.55
CA ILE A 22 -9.36 2.10 -2.66
C ILE A 22 -10.86 2.04 -2.96
N ARG A 23 -11.42 0.83 -3.02
CA ARG A 23 -12.85 0.62 -3.30
C ARG A 23 -13.73 1.15 -2.16
N GLU A 24 -13.33 0.96 -0.92
CA GLU A 24 -14.05 1.46 0.26
C GLU A 24 -14.05 2.99 0.29
N ASN A 25 -12.89 3.62 0.09
CA ASN A 25 -12.77 5.08 0.11
C ASN A 25 -13.51 5.73 -1.07
N ARG A 26 -13.54 5.09 -2.24
CA ARG A 26 -14.39 5.51 -3.36
C ARG A 26 -15.90 5.48 -3.05
N ARG A 27 -16.36 4.57 -2.17
CA ARG A 27 -17.77 4.50 -1.76
C ARG A 27 -18.11 5.52 -0.66
N LYS A 28 -17.19 5.76 0.29
CA LYS A 28 -17.38 6.70 1.41
C LYS A 28 -17.33 8.17 0.99
N PHE A 29 -16.49 8.54 0.04
CA PHE A 29 -16.25 9.94 -0.32
C PHE A 29 -16.73 10.30 -1.73
N ARG A 30 -18.05 10.18 -1.98
CA ARG A 30 -18.69 10.50 -3.28
C ARG A 30 -18.56 11.97 -3.71
N GLN A 31 -18.20 12.89 -2.82
CA GLN A 31 -18.17 14.35 -3.06
C GLN A 31 -16.79 15.00 -2.86
N MET A 32 -15.77 14.23 -2.46
CA MET A 32 -14.42 14.75 -2.19
C MET A 32 -13.60 14.78 -3.49
N PRO A 33 -12.76 15.80 -3.73
CA PRO A 33 -11.88 15.82 -4.90
C PRO A 33 -11.01 14.56 -4.91
N LEU A 34 -11.00 13.87 -6.05
CA LEU A 34 -10.39 12.54 -6.19
C LEU A 34 -8.92 12.50 -5.73
N GLY A 35 -8.16 13.58 -5.92
CA GLY A 35 -6.77 13.67 -5.47
C GLY A 35 -6.62 13.61 -3.94
N GLU A 36 -7.50 14.27 -3.19
CA GLU A 36 -7.44 14.30 -1.72
C GLU A 36 -7.90 12.96 -1.13
N LEU A 37 -8.94 12.37 -1.73
CA LEU A 37 -9.40 11.03 -1.40
C LEU A 37 -8.31 9.97 -1.63
N ILE A 38 -7.60 10.05 -2.75
CA ILE A 38 -6.50 9.13 -3.07
C ILE A 38 -5.33 9.33 -2.11
N ASN A 39 -4.97 10.59 -1.79
CA ASN A 39 -3.91 10.86 -0.81
C ASN A 39 -4.22 10.25 0.57
N VAL A 40 -5.45 10.43 1.06
CA VAL A 40 -5.90 9.85 2.33
C VAL A 40 -5.93 8.31 2.25
N SER A 41 -6.41 7.75 1.14
CA SER A 41 -6.47 6.30 0.92
C SER A 41 -5.08 5.67 0.90
N THR A 42 -4.18 6.25 0.14
CA THR A 42 -2.80 5.78 0.00
C THR A 42 -2.08 5.89 1.33
N ASN A 43 -2.18 7.01 2.05
CA ASN A 43 -1.46 7.17 3.31
C ASN A 43 -1.97 6.19 4.40
N GLN A 44 -3.27 5.89 4.41
CA GLN A 44 -3.87 4.91 5.33
C GLN A 44 -3.42 3.47 5.01
N THR A 45 -3.37 3.09 3.73
CA THR A 45 -2.98 1.73 3.37
C THR A 45 -1.47 1.54 3.41
N LEU A 46 -0.70 2.52 2.96
CA LEU A 46 0.75 2.48 2.90
C LEU A 46 1.35 2.33 4.30
N SER A 47 0.82 3.05 5.29
CA SER A 47 1.28 2.89 6.69
C SER A 47 1.09 1.46 7.19
N ARG A 48 -0.04 0.82 6.84
CA ARG A 48 -0.34 -0.56 7.24
C ARG A 48 0.53 -1.57 6.50
N THR A 49 0.59 -1.49 5.17
CA THR A 49 1.35 -2.44 4.35
C THR A 49 2.84 -2.32 4.62
N PHE A 50 3.38 -1.10 4.67
CA PHE A 50 4.78 -0.86 5.01
C PHE A 50 5.16 -1.44 6.38
N LEU A 51 4.35 -1.20 7.41
CA LEU A 51 4.63 -1.71 8.76
C LEU A 51 4.60 -3.24 8.79
N THR A 52 3.62 -3.87 8.11
CA THR A 52 3.56 -5.33 8.03
C THR A 52 4.73 -5.91 7.24
N SER A 53 5.08 -5.36 6.07
CA SER A 53 6.23 -5.80 5.28
C SER A 53 7.54 -5.66 6.00
N PHE A 54 7.75 -4.52 6.66
CA PHE A 54 8.95 -4.26 7.42
C PHE A 54 9.10 -5.24 8.59
N THR A 55 8.00 -5.49 9.32
CA THR A 55 8.01 -6.45 10.44
C THR A 55 8.28 -7.87 9.96
N THR A 56 7.68 -8.30 8.84
CA THR A 56 7.96 -9.63 8.27
C THR A 56 9.40 -9.74 7.77
N ALA A 57 9.93 -8.71 7.11
CA ALA A 57 11.33 -8.67 6.71
C ALA A 57 12.26 -8.84 7.93
N LEU A 58 11.99 -8.11 9.02
CA LEU A 58 12.72 -8.24 10.27
C LEU A 58 12.60 -9.64 10.89
N SER A 59 11.44 -10.31 10.81
CA SER A 59 11.30 -11.68 11.33
C SER A 59 12.10 -12.72 10.55
N VAL A 60 12.39 -12.46 9.28
CA VAL A 60 13.13 -13.38 8.40
C VAL A 60 14.65 -13.18 8.56
N VAL A 61 15.10 -12.02 9.04
CA VAL A 61 16.54 -11.74 9.25
C VAL A 61 17.21 -12.75 10.20
N PRO A 62 16.67 -13.06 11.40
CA PRO A 62 17.24 -14.11 12.26
C PRO A 62 17.23 -15.49 11.59
N LEU A 63 16.24 -15.78 10.74
CA LEU A 63 16.14 -17.05 10.03
C LEU A 63 17.27 -17.19 8.99
N ILE A 64 17.66 -16.10 8.33
CA ILE A 64 18.78 -16.09 7.37
C ILE A 64 20.12 -16.21 8.12
N LEU A 65 20.28 -15.52 9.24
CA LEU A 65 21.55 -15.49 9.98
C LEU A 65 21.80 -16.74 10.84
N PHE A 66 20.74 -17.31 11.43
CA PHE A 66 20.84 -18.40 12.40
C PHE A 66 20.14 -19.70 11.95
N GLY A 67 19.45 -19.73 10.80
CA GLY A 67 18.66 -20.88 10.36
C GLY A 67 19.44 -22.01 9.66
N GLY A 68 20.74 -21.82 9.38
CA GLY A 68 21.59 -22.82 8.72
C GLY A 68 21.35 -22.95 7.20
N GLU A 69 22.08 -23.86 6.53
CA GLU A 69 22.11 -23.97 5.06
C GLU A 69 20.74 -24.29 4.44
N ALA A 70 19.93 -25.11 5.11
CA ALA A 70 18.61 -25.50 4.60
C ALA A 70 17.61 -24.33 4.54
N LEU A 71 17.72 -23.36 5.47
CA LEU A 71 16.80 -22.23 5.58
C LEU A 71 17.36 -20.95 4.96
N PHE A 72 18.65 -20.87 4.67
CA PHE A 72 19.27 -19.71 4.05
C PHE A 72 18.61 -19.37 2.70
N GLY A 73 18.51 -20.35 1.79
CA GLY A 73 17.86 -20.15 0.50
C GLY A 73 16.36 -19.82 0.62
N PHE A 74 15.69 -20.39 1.62
CA PHE A 74 14.29 -20.11 1.92
C PHE A 74 14.09 -18.67 2.40
N GLY A 75 14.89 -18.22 3.38
CA GLY A 75 14.84 -16.88 3.93
C GLY A 75 15.20 -15.80 2.92
N VAL A 76 16.24 -16.01 2.12
CA VAL A 76 16.64 -15.06 1.05
C VAL A 76 15.53 -14.93 0.00
N THR A 77 14.88 -16.03 -0.38
CA THR A 77 13.76 -16.00 -1.35
C THR A 77 12.59 -15.18 -0.81
N ILE A 78 12.24 -15.35 0.48
CA ILE A 78 11.16 -14.59 1.12
C ILE A 78 11.53 -13.11 1.23
N LEU A 79 12.75 -12.80 1.67
CA LEU A 79 13.21 -11.43 1.82
C LEU A 79 13.15 -10.69 0.47
N TRP A 80 13.63 -11.34 -0.60
CA TRP A 80 13.57 -10.76 -1.94
C TRP A 80 12.14 -10.57 -2.42
N GLY A 81 11.29 -11.55 -2.14
CA GLY A 81 9.87 -11.48 -2.46
C GLY A 81 9.12 -10.37 -1.71
N ILE A 82 9.44 -10.11 -0.45
CA ILE A 82 8.87 -9.00 0.32
C ILE A 82 9.27 -7.67 -0.33
N VAL A 83 10.55 -7.48 -0.69
CA VAL A 83 11.03 -6.25 -1.35
C VAL A 83 10.27 -5.99 -2.65
N VAL A 84 10.14 -7.00 -3.52
CA VAL A 84 9.41 -6.88 -4.79
C VAL A 84 7.91 -6.65 -4.55
N GLY A 85 7.32 -7.36 -3.59
CA GLY A 85 5.90 -7.24 -3.24
C GLY A 85 5.53 -5.86 -2.70
N THR A 86 6.29 -5.35 -1.74
CA THR A 86 6.08 -4.03 -1.14
C THR A 86 6.27 -2.92 -2.17
N TYR A 87 7.30 -3.01 -3.02
CA TYR A 87 7.51 -2.05 -4.10
C TYR A 87 6.34 -2.06 -5.09
N SER A 88 5.88 -3.25 -5.50
CA SER A 88 4.74 -3.41 -6.41
C SER A 88 3.45 -2.80 -5.84
N SER A 89 3.12 -3.07 -4.58
CA SER A 89 1.94 -2.51 -3.91
C SER A 89 1.96 -0.98 -3.85
N ILE A 90 3.13 -0.38 -3.57
CA ILE A 90 3.29 1.08 -3.54
C ILE A 90 3.13 1.68 -4.95
N PHE A 91 3.69 1.03 -5.96
CA PHE A 91 3.58 1.48 -7.35
C PHE A 91 2.13 1.45 -7.86
N VAL A 92 1.32 0.48 -7.41
CA VAL A 92 -0.13 0.45 -7.72
C VAL A 92 -0.84 1.67 -7.12
N ALA A 93 -0.47 2.12 -5.92
CA ALA A 93 -1.01 3.33 -5.33
C ALA A 93 -0.63 4.59 -6.14
N SER A 94 0.61 4.66 -6.63
CA SER A 94 1.07 5.73 -7.53
C SER A 94 0.42 5.67 -8.91
N CYS A 95 0.23 4.48 -9.49
CA CYS A 95 -0.49 4.29 -10.75
C CYS A 95 -1.94 4.79 -10.65
N LEU A 96 -2.59 4.66 -9.50
CA LEU A 96 -3.92 5.22 -9.28
C LEU A 96 -3.93 6.76 -9.26
N LEU A 97 -2.89 7.40 -8.74
CA LEU A 97 -2.71 8.86 -8.84
C LEU A 97 -2.52 9.31 -10.29
N LEU A 98 -1.82 8.51 -11.11
CA LEU A 98 -1.44 8.86 -12.47
C LEU A 98 -2.53 8.56 -13.51
N TYR A 99 -3.22 7.43 -13.42
CA TYR A 99 -4.20 6.97 -14.41
C TYR A 99 -5.60 7.57 -14.23
N MET A 100 -5.87 8.26 -13.12
CA MET A 100 -7.16 8.93 -12.95
C MET A 100 -7.04 10.36 -13.49
N PRO A 101 -7.66 10.68 -14.64
CA PRO A 101 -7.61 12.03 -15.17
C PRO A 101 -8.15 12.99 -14.12
N THR A 102 -7.44 14.09 -13.91
CA THR A 102 -7.85 15.20 -13.06
C THR A 102 -9.20 15.69 -13.57
N ILE A 103 -10.30 15.19 -13.01
CA ILE A 103 -11.58 15.82 -13.26
C ILE A 103 -11.45 17.19 -12.61
N LYS A 104 -11.47 18.24 -13.42
CA LYS A 104 -11.62 19.63 -12.98
C LYS A 104 -12.88 19.70 -12.12
N SER A 105 -12.72 19.49 -10.82
CA SER A 105 -13.75 19.82 -9.85
C SER A 105 -13.83 21.35 -9.87
N GLY A 106 -14.92 21.85 -10.45
CA GLY A 106 -15.24 23.26 -10.47
C GLY A 106 -15.10 23.88 -9.08
N GLN A 107 -14.73 25.16 -9.09
CA GLN A 107 -14.61 26.03 -7.94
C GLN A 107 -15.66 25.75 -6.86
N VAL A 108 -15.23 25.21 -5.73
CA VAL A 108 -16.02 25.36 -4.50
C VAL A 108 -15.64 26.72 -3.92
N ARG A 109 -16.38 27.72 -4.37
CA ARG A 109 -16.37 29.07 -3.85
C ARG A 109 -17.20 29.11 -2.56
N GLN A 110 -16.59 29.56 -1.47
CA GLN A 110 -17.13 30.30 -0.31
C GLN A 110 -16.01 30.27 0.75
N GLN A 111 -15.28 31.34 1.08
CA GLN A 111 -15.70 32.72 1.38
C GLN A 111 -16.99 32.76 2.21
N THR A 112 -16.90 32.45 3.51
CA THR A 112 -17.39 33.32 4.59
C THR A 112 -16.92 32.80 5.95
N SER A 113 -15.87 33.40 6.52
CA SER A 113 -15.84 33.81 7.93
C SER A 113 -14.57 34.63 8.20
N GLY A 114 -14.58 35.84 7.65
CA GLY A 114 -13.65 36.90 7.95
C GLY A 114 -14.39 38.20 7.68
N ALA A 115 -14.65 38.96 8.76
CA ALA A 115 -15.32 40.26 8.83
C ALA A 115 -16.86 40.29 8.94
N GLN A 116 -17.32 40.46 10.19
CA GLN A 116 -18.30 41.45 10.70
C GLN A 116 -18.42 41.11 12.22
N VAL A 117 -17.79 41.82 13.16
CA VAL A 117 -18.02 43.21 13.65
C VAL A 117 -19.48 43.60 13.67
#